data_AF-A0A3D5NTL0-F1
#
_entry.id   AF-A0A3D5NTL0-F1
#
_cell.length_a   1.000
_cell.length_b   1.000
_cell.length_c   1.000
_cell.angle_alpha   90.00
_cell.angle_beta   90.00
_cell.angle_gamma   90.00
#
_symmetry.space_group_name_H-M   'P 1'
#
loop_
_entity.id
_entity.type
_entity.pdbx_description
1 polymer ?
#
loop_
_entity_poly.entity_id
_entity_poly.type
_entity_poly.pdbx_seq_one_letter_code
_entity_poly.pdbx_strand_id
1 'polypeptide(L)'
;GSILLDKHFRSVAQGAKSLEGVTVIWCAAINDEEARIVGWYRNATVYREMVSLPLYEEEYIHFNFMADAKDCYLLPEEKRSFAIKRSKSSAPQKGASKSNIWYAKSEYGRKEFIPRVEQFIEDYNGGFVPFQIRKNLSDALPQVEDGSESYENYMEKAQYFYDEGDYRNAVIFYNGALKLDRTYDAGLGLANAYYQLNAFRSSLSIVENLIEKHGENIDLIELAFIASEFMMDKEKAPLYFRKLSELEGKTLSDAEYYEYLNEITDLHKTYGQYL
;
A
#
# COMPACT_ATOMS: atom_id res chain seq x y z
N GLY A 1 -4.67 5.66 19.54
CA GLY A 1 -4.55 6.63 20.64
C GLY A 1 -4.27 8.00 20.05
N SER A 2 -4.91 9.04 20.57
CA SER A 2 -4.90 10.39 19.96
C SER A 2 -3.49 11.00 19.82
N ILE A 3 -3.17 11.50 18.63
CA ILE A 3 -1.96 12.29 18.34
C ILE A 3 -2.24 13.75 18.72
N LEU A 4 -1.68 14.21 19.85
CA LEU A 4 -1.93 15.56 20.39
C LEU A 4 -1.22 16.66 19.59
N LEU A 5 -1.70 16.98 18.38
CA LEU A 5 -1.04 17.89 17.44
C LEU A 5 -0.65 19.25 18.07
N ASP A 6 -1.57 19.88 18.79
CA ASP A 6 -1.38 21.18 19.46
C ASP A 6 -0.30 21.16 20.55
N LYS A 7 -0.07 19.99 21.18
CA LYS A 7 1.02 19.81 22.14
C LYS A 7 2.39 19.71 21.47
N HIS A 8 2.41 19.27 20.20
CA HIS A 8 3.64 18.92 19.50
C HIS A 8 4.07 19.93 18.44
N PHE A 9 3.14 20.72 17.91
CA PHE A 9 3.36 21.69 16.84
C PHE A 9 2.85 23.08 17.25
N ARG A 10 3.77 24.06 17.32
CA ARG A 10 3.50 25.40 17.91
C ARG A 10 2.44 26.22 17.17
N SER A 11 2.27 26.01 15.87
CA SER A 11 1.33 26.74 15.02
C SER A 11 -0.06 26.09 14.94
N VAL A 12 -0.28 24.99 15.66
CA VAL A 12 -1.52 24.22 15.56
C VAL A 12 -2.51 24.66 16.64
N ALA A 13 -3.71 25.02 16.22
CA ALA A 13 -4.80 25.38 17.12
C ALA A 13 -5.18 24.19 18.03
N GLN A 14 -5.59 24.51 19.27
CA GLN A 14 -6.09 23.50 20.19
C GLN A 14 -7.27 22.75 19.58
N GLY A 15 -7.25 21.41 19.66
CA GLY A 15 -8.32 20.58 19.10
C GLY A 15 -8.30 20.43 17.58
N ALA A 16 -7.28 20.92 16.87
CA ALA A 16 -7.13 20.68 15.44
C ALA A 16 -7.19 19.17 15.13
N LYS A 17 -7.99 18.80 14.12
CA LYS A 17 -8.25 17.40 13.73
C LYS A 17 -7.11 16.80 12.89
N SER A 18 -6.44 17.63 12.11
CA SER A 18 -5.33 17.23 11.24
C SER A 18 -4.25 18.32 11.16
N LEU A 19 -3.09 17.94 10.65
CA LEU A 19 -1.99 18.83 10.30
C LEU A 19 -1.32 18.35 9.00
N GLU A 20 -1.24 19.22 8.01
CA GLU A 20 -0.59 18.96 6.72
C GLU A 20 0.90 19.39 6.73
N GLY A 21 1.65 18.92 5.72
CA GLY A 21 3.03 19.36 5.49
C GLY A 21 4.04 18.76 6.47
N VAL A 22 3.75 17.59 7.06
CA VAL A 22 4.61 16.95 8.05
C VAL A 22 5.50 15.90 7.37
N THR A 23 6.80 15.89 7.70
CA THR A 23 7.66 14.75 7.35
C THR A 23 7.54 13.67 8.42
N VAL A 24 7.10 12.48 8.04
CA VAL A 24 6.96 11.31 8.92
C VAL A 24 8.07 10.33 8.61
N ILE A 25 8.86 9.95 9.62
CA ILE A 25 9.95 8.99 9.48
C ILE A 25 9.54 7.65 10.05
N TRP A 26 9.53 6.62 9.21
CA TRP A 26 9.23 5.25 9.61
C TRP A 26 10.48 4.55 10.08
N CYS A 27 10.39 3.92 11.24
CA CYS A 27 11.49 3.21 11.88
C CYS A 27 11.08 1.78 12.22
N ALA A 28 11.98 0.81 12.01
CA ALA A 28 11.80 -0.57 12.45
C ALA A 28 12.82 -0.90 13.53
N ALA A 29 12.38 -1.57 14.59
CA ALA A 29 13.26 -2.07 15.63
C ALA A 29 14.07 -3.26 15.11
N ILE A 30 15.39 -3.19 15.27
CA ILE A 30 16.28 -4.35 15.07
C ILE A 30 16.38 -5.15 16.37
N ASN A 31 16.39 -4.44 17.50
CA ASN A 31 16.35 -5.01 18.84
C ASN A 31 15.82 -3.94 19.83
N ASP A 32 15.96 -4.20 21.13
CA ASP A 32 15.51 -3.30 22.19
C ASP A 32 16.28 -1.97 22.26
N GLU A 33 17.47 -1.92 21.69
CA GLU A 33 18.41 -0.79 21.80
C GLU A 33 18.58 -0.03 20.49
N GLU A 34 18.24 -0.64 19.36
CA GLU A 34 18.44 -0.09 18.02
C GLU A 34 17.19 -0.19 17.16
N ALA A 35 16.86 0.92 16.51
CA ALA A 35 15.95 0.99 15.38
C ALA A 35 16.68 1.56 14.17
N ARG A 36 16.14 1.32 12.97
CA ARG A 36 16.66 1.90 11.73
C ARG A 36 15.55 2.60 10.97
N ILE A 37 15.90 3.67 10.26
CA ILE A 37 14.97 4.29 9.31
C ILE A 37 14.71 3.27 8.19
N VAL A 38 13.44 2.96 7.98
CA VAL A 38 12.99 2.08 6.88
C VAL A 38 12.38 2.85 5.74
N GLY A 39 11.95 4.08 5.98
CA GLY A 39 11.27 4.90 4.99
C GLY A 39 10.76 6.20 5.57
N TRP A 40 10.11 7.01 4.75
CA TRP A 40 9.52 8.26 5.17
C TRP A 40 8.41 8.71 4.23
N TYR A 41 7.49 9.51 4.75
CA TYR A 41 6.53 10.26 3.98
C TYR A 41 6.92 11.75 4.04
N ARG A 42 7.05 12.40 2.88
CA ARG A 42 7.13 13.85 2.78
C ARG A 42 5.72 14.42 2.62
N ASN A 43 5.55 15.68 3.01
CA ASN A 43 4.28 16.41 2.87
C ASN A 43 3.04 15.68 3.42
N ALA A 44 3.20 14.88 4.47
CA ALA A 44 2.12 14.05 4.98
C ALA A 44 1.10 14.87 5.77
N THR A 45 -0.14 14.42 5.72
CA THR A 45 -1.21 14.81 6.63
C THR A 45 -1.24 13.87 7.82
N VAL A 46 -1.21 14.43 9.02
CA VAL A 46 -1.29 13.71 10.29
C VAL A 46 -2.66 13.96 10.92
N TYR A 47 -3.40 12.90 11.19
CA TYR A 47 -4.71 12.95 11.85
C TYR A 47 -4.59 12.71 13.34
N ARG A 48 -5.23 13.57 14.14
CA ARG A 48 -5.29 13.47 15.60
C ARG A 48 -5.87 12.11 16.00
N GLU A 49 -7.06 11.81 15.52
CA GLU A 49 -7.71 10.54 15.76
C GLU A 49 -7.41 9.56 14.63
N MET A 50 -7.42 8.27 14.95
CA MET A 50 -7.30 7.23 13.94
C MET A 50 -8.52 7.29 13.03
N VAL A 51 -8.28 7.46 11.75
CA VAL A 51 -9.30 7.39 10.71
C VAL A 51 -9.61 5.91 10.48
N SER A 52 -10.88 5.54 10.50
CA SER A 52 -11.37 4.21 10.11
C SER A 52 -12.19 4.37 8.83
N LEU A 53 -11.55 4.13 7.70
CA LEU A 53 -12.18 4.17 6.38
C LEU A 53 -12.84 2.81 6.12
N PRO A 54 -14.17 2.72 6.00
CA PRO A 54 -14.83 1.47 5.67
C PRO A 54 -14.56 1.09 4.22
N LEU A 55 -14.39 -0.20 4.04
CA LEU A 55 -14.36 -0.95 2.81
C LEU A 55 -15.61 -1.85 2.76
N TYR A 56 -15.81 -2.56 1.67
CA TYR A 56 -16.86 -3.55 1.49
C TYR A 56 -16.72 -4.71 2.47
N GLU A 57 -17.82 -5.43 2.69
CA GLU A 57 -17.88 -6.57 3.62
C GLU A 57 -17.44 -6.23 5.06
N GLU A 58 -17.71 -5.00 5.49
CA GLU A 58 -17.36 -4.51 6.84
C GLU A 58 -15.84 -4.50 7.12
N GLU A 59 -15.01 -4.50 6.08
CA GLU A 59 -13.58 -4.26 6.23
C GLU A 59 -13.30 -2.78 6.51
N TYR A 60 -12.16 -2.49 7.14
CA TYR A 60 -11.74 -1.11 7.44
C TYR A 60 -10.24 -0.93 7.24
N ILE A 61 -9.86 0.19 6.62
CA ILE A 61 -8.49 0.69 6.66
C ILE A 61 -8.36 1.69 7.81
N HIS A 62 -7.39 1.44 8.70
CA HIS A 62 -7.10 2.31 9.83
C HIS A 62 -5.80 3.06 9.63
N PHE A 63 -5.83 4.39 9.73
CA PHE A 63 -4.62 5.20 9.56
C PHE A 63 -4.61 6.51 10.37
N ASN A 64 -3.42 7.00 10.65
CA ASN A 64 -3.18 8.33 11.23
C ASN A 64 -2.34 9.23 10.31
N PHE A 65 -1.72 8.67 9.28
CA PHE A 65 -0.76 9.35 8.41
C PHE A 65 -1.12 9.05 6.96
N MET A 66 -1.09 10.08 6.13
CA MET A 66 -1.38 9.97 4.71
C MET A 66 -0.49 10.91 3.92
N ALA A 67 -0.05 10.49 2.74
CA ALA A 67 0.73 11.32 1.83
C ALA A 67 0.54 10.82 0.39
N ASP A 68 0.83 11.70 -0.57
CA ASP A 68 0.89 11.31 -1.99
C ASP A 68 1.90 10.19 -2.19
N ALA A 69 1.57 9.20 -3.02
CA ALA A 69 2.47 8.08 -3.29
C ALA A 69 3.86 8.50 -3.80
N LYS A 70 3.95 9.62 -4.55
CA LYS A 70 5.22 10.20 -5.02
C LYS A 70 6.12 10.73 -3.89
N ASP A 71 5.52 11.03 -2.74
CA ASP A 71 6.18 11.56 -1.55
C ASP A 71 6.43 10.46 -0.50
N CYS A 72 6.09 9.21 -0.81
CA CYS A 72 6.24 8.05 0.04
C CYS A 72 7.46 7.21 -0.38
N TYR A 73 8.35 6.96 0.56
CA TYR A 73 9.63 6.32 0.31
C TYR A 73 9.82 5.14 1.24
N LEU A 74 9.96 3.92 0.69
CA LEU A 74 10.37 2.73 1.44
C LEU A 74 11.76 2.32 0.95
N LEU A 75 12.72 2.24 1.88
CA LEU A 75 14.10 1.90 1.58
C LEU A 75 14.26 0.39 1.35
N PRO A 76 15.06 -0.01 0.34
CA PRO A 76 15.61 -1.36 0.25
C PRO A 76 16.37 -1.71 1.53
N GLU A 77 16.38 -2.98 1.91
CA GLU A 77 16.92 -3.42 3.19
C GLU A 77 18.40 -3.06 3.36
N GLU A 78 19.18 -3.25 2.30
CA GLU A 78 20.61 -2.93 2.22
C GLU A 78 20.90 -1.43 2.31
N LYS A 79 19.87 -0.58 2.15
CA LYS A 79 19.98 0.88 2.26
C LYS A 79 19.48 1.42 3.61
N ARG A 80 18.94 0.56 4.49
CA ARG A 80 18.52 0.93 5.85
C ARG A 80 19.74 1.04 6.77
N SER A 81 20.55 2.08 6.57
CA SER A 81 21.84 2.27 7.27
C SER A 81 21.77 3.28 8.43
N PHE A 82 20.72 4.09 8.50
CA PHE A 82 20.59 5.12 9.54
C PHE A 82 20.13 4.50 10.87
N ALA A 83 21.06 4.33 11.81
CA ALA A 83 20.79 3.78 13.13
C ALA A 83 20.26 4.84 14.12
N ILE A 84 19.25 4.44 14.88
CA ILE A 84 18.59 5.22 15.92
C ILE A 84 18.69 4.44 17.23
N LYS A 85 19.42 5.00 18.21
CA LYS A 85 19.42 4.43 19.56
C LYS A 85 18.03 4.56 20.18
N ARG A 86 17.54 3.48 20.77
CA ARG A 86 16.30 3.45 21.53
C ARG A 86 16.59 3.61 23.01
N SER A 87 15.67 4.26 23.69
CA SER A 87 15.73 4.47 25.13
C SER A 87 14.52 3.85 25.80
N LYS A 88 14.75 3.19 26.93
CA LYS A 88 13.69 2.66 27.80
C LYS A 88 12.86 3.76 28.48
N SER A 89 13.37 5.01 28.49
CA SER A 89 12.65 6.19 28.98
C SER A 89 11.59 6.69 27.98
N SER A 90 10.46 7.17 28.50
CA SER A 90 9.42 7.85 27.72
C SER A 90 9.80 9.29 27.30
N ALA A 91 10.78 9.90 27.98
CA ALA A 91 11.28 11.25 27.69
C ALA A 91 12.82 11.23 27.60
N PRO A 92 13.40 10.55 26.60
CA PRO A 92 14.85 10.45 26.46
C PRO A 92 15.48 11.80 26.11
N GLN A 93 16.65 12.07 26.71
CA GLN A 93 17.50 13.18 26.30
C GLN A 93 18.24 12.86 24.99
N LYS A 94 18.63 11.59 24.82
CA LYS A 94 19.29 11.06 23.61
C LYS A 94 18.60 9.75 23.19
N GLY A 95 18.22 9.64 21.92
CA GLY A 95 17.57 8.45 21.34
C GLY A 95 16.04 8.48 21.32
N ALA A 96 15.45 7.52 20.62
CA ALA A 96 14.01 7.37 20.46
C ALA A 96 13.33 6.89 21.74
N SER A 97 12.12 7.39 22.01
CA SER A 97 11.34 6.93 23.17
C SER A 97 10.78 5.52 22.95
N LYS A 98 10.29 4.91 24.03
CA LYS A 98 9.52 3.65 23.95
C LYS A 98 8.12 3.79 23.33
N SER A 99 7.65 5.01 23.06
CA SER A 99 6.34 5.25 22.46
C SER A 99 6.38 5.00 20.95
N ASN A 100 5.25 4.58 20.36
CA ASN A 100 5.15 4.36 18.92
C ASN A 100 5.37 5.63 18.09
N ILE A 101 5.22 6.82 18.69
CA ILE A 101 5.48 8.12 18.06
C ILE A 101 6.49 8.89 18.91
N TRP A 102 7.53 9.41 18.25
CA TRP A 102 8.57 10.22 18.86
C TRP A 102 8.82 11.51 18.06
N TYR A 103 8.83 12.64 18.76
CA TYR A 103 8.91 13.99 18.15
C TYR A 103 10.30 14.64 18.29
N ALA A 104 11.31 13.91 18.79
CA ALA A 104 12.69 14.39 18.97
C ALA A 104 12.81 15.80 19.60
N LYS A 105 11.99 16.11 20.63
CA LYS A 105 11.91 17.45 21.22
C LYS A 105 13.10 17.86 22.10
N SER A 106 14.00 16.94 22.44
CA SER A 106 15.16 17.24 23.29
C SER A 106 16.13 18.19 22.57
N GLU A 107 17.07 18.78 23.31
CA GLU A 107 18.10 19.63 22.71
C GLU A 107 18.93 18.87 21.68
N TYR A 108 19.37 17.65 22.01
CA TYR A 108 20.02 16.73 21.07
C TYR A 108 19.12 16.43 19.86
N GLY A 109 17.83 16.18 20.12
CA GLY A 109 16.84 15.93 19.08
C GLY A 109 16.80 17.05 18.03
N ARG A 110 16.73 18.30 18.49
CA ARG A 110 16.63 19.49 17.62
C ARG A 110 17.95 19.90 16.97
N LYS A 111 19.06 19.84 17.71
CA LYS A 111 20.34 20.38 17.25
C LYS A 111 21.20 19.37 16.48
N GLU A 112 21.00 18.08 16.71
CA GLU A 112 21.84 17.03 16.10
C GLU A 112 21.03 15.99 15.35
N PHE A 113 19.99 15.42 15.97
CA PHE A 113 19.28 14.29 15.39
C PHE A 113 18.46 14.67 14.16
N ILE A 114 17.57 15.67 14.27
CA ILE A 114 16.72 16.12 13.15
C ILE A 114 17.57 16.55 11.95
N PRO A 115 18.59 17.41 12.09
CA PRO A 115 19.44 17.79 10.96
C PRO A 115 20.14 16.61 10.27
N ARG A 116 20.56 15.60 11.04
CA ARG A 116 21.16 14.38 10.46
C ARG A 116 20.14 13.53 9.71
N VAL A 117 18.91 13.45 10.20
CA VAL A 117 17.82 12.76 9.50
C VAL A 117 17.47 13.49 8.22
N GLU A 118 17.29 14.81 8.28
CA GLU A 118 17.04 15.67 7.11
C GLU A 118 18.14 15.49 6.06
N GLN A 119 19.41 15.57 6.47
CA GLN A 119 20.53 15.32 5.58
C GLN A 119 20.47 13.91 4.97
N PHE A 120 20.19 12.88 5.76
CA PHE A 120 20.09 11.51 5.25
C PHE A 120 18.99 11.34 4.19
N ILE A 121 17.82 11.97 4.37
CA ILE A 121 16.71 11.88 3.41
C ILE A 121 16.89 12.79 2.19
N GLU A 122 17.65 13.88 2.28
CA GLU A 122 18.00 14.75 1.14
C GLU A 122 19.14 14.15 0.31
N ASP A 123 20.15 13.58 0.96
CA ASP A 123 21.31 12.99 0.29
C ASP A 123 20.99 11.62 -0.36
N TYR A 124 19.83 11.04 -0.03
CA TYR A 124 19.44 9.74 -0.58
C TYR A 124 19.04 9.83 -2.06
N ASN A 125 19.87 9.23 -2.92
CA ASN A 125 19.66 9.13 -4.37
C ASN A 125 19.44 7.69 -4.85
N GLY A 126 19.20 6.75 -3.93
CA GLY A 126 18.96 5.34 -4.25
C GLY A 126 17.55 5.06 -4.76
N GLY A 127 17.30 3.80 -5.17
CA GLY A 127 15.96 3.36 -5.54
C GLY A 127 15.03 3.21 -4.33
N PHE A 128 13.73 3.36 -4.52
CA PHE A 128 12.72 3.13 -3.49
C PHE A 128 11.87 1.90 -3.83
N VAL A 129 11.49 1.14 -2.81
CA VAL A 129 10.71 -0.10 -2.93
C VAL A 129 9.29 0.13 -3.46
N PRO A 130 8.51 1.16 -3.06
CA PRO A 130 7.12 1.31 -3.47
C PRO A 130 7.06 2.15 -4.75
N PHE A 131 7.75 1.69 -5.79
CA PHE A 131 7.57 2.09 -7.20
C PHE A 131 8.26 1.11 -8.17
N GLN A 132 8.91 0.05 -7.66
CA GLN A 132 9.64 -0.93 -8.48
C GLN A 132 8.82 -2.15 -8.89
N ILE A 133 7.63 -2.37 -8.31
CA ILE A 133 6.76 -3.47 -8.74
C ILE A 133 6.36 -3.26 -10.22
N ARG A 134 5.91 -2.07 -10.60
CA ARG A 134 5.51 -1.79 -11.99
C ARG A 134 6.65 -1.75 -12.99
N LYS A 135 7.80 -1.16 -12.63
CA LYS A 135 8.90 -0.96 -13.60
C LYS A 135 9.82 -2.17 -13.73
N ASN A 136 10.04 -2.90 -12.64
CA ASN A 136 11.00 -4.01 -12.63
C ASN A 136 10.33 -5.37 -12.82
N LEU A 137 9.06 -5.56 -12.43
CA LEU A 137 8.40 -6.86 -12.55
C LEU A 137 7.52 -6.99 -13.80
N SER A 138 7.04 -5.90 -14.41
CA SER A 138 6.13 -6.00 -15.57
C SER A 138 6.71 -6.79 -16.74
N ASP A 139 8.01 -6.63 -16.97
CA ASP A 139 8.74 -7.33 -18.02
C ASP A 139 9.72 -8.38 -17.48
N ALA A 140 9.69 -8.66 -16.16
CA ALA A 140 10.59 -9.65 -15.58
C ALA A 140 10.21 -11.05 -16.02
N LEU A 141 11.23 -11.81 -16.43
CA LEU A 141 11.13 -13.20 -16.84
C LEU A 141 12.04 -14.07 -15.97
N PRO A 142 11.66 -15.34 -15.74
CA PRO A 142 12.45 -16.24 -14.92
C PRO A 142 13.81 -16.48 -15.57
N GLN A 143 14.86 -16.53 -14.75
CA GLN A 143 16.18 -16.97 -15.18
C GLN A 143 16.23 -18.50 -14.99
N VAL A 144 16.14 -19.26 -16.08
CA VAL A 144 16.10 -20.73 -16.03
C VAL A 144 17.38 -21.30 -16.62
N GLU A 145 18.15 -22.07 -15.85
CA GLU A 145 19.47 -22.58 -16.26
C GLU A 145 19.42 -23.84 -17.14
N ASP A 146 18.29 -24.55 -17.19
CA ASP A 146 18.21 -25.92 -17.72
C ASP A 146 17.31 -26.09 -18.96
N GLY A 147 16.74 -25.00 -19.50
CA GLY A 147 15.89 -25.06 -20.69
C GLY A 147 14.57 -25.82 -20.50
N SER A 148 14.15 -26.08 -19.25
CA SER A 148 12.84 -26.67 -18.91
C SER A 148 11.69 -25.66 -19.04
N GLU A 149 11.73 -24.81 -20.07
CA GLU A 149 10.78 -23.73 -20.31
C GLU A 149 9.50 -24.27 -20.96
N SER A 150 8.59 -24.80 -20.14
CA SER A 150 7.22 -25.10 -20.56
C SER A 150 6.23 -24.21 -19.81
N TYR A 151 5.05 -24.05 -20.40
CA TYR A 151 3.94 -23.37 -19.73
C TYR A 151 3.63 -24.03 -18.39
N GLU A 152 3.57 -25.36 -18.38
CA GLU A 152 3.26 -26.16 -17.19
C GLU A 152 4.30 -25.93 -16.07
N ASN A 153 5.59 -25.90 -16.40
CA ASN A 153 6.65 -25.67 -15.42
C ASN A 153 6.61 -24.25 -14.86
N TYR A 154 6.29 -23.25 -15.70
CA TYR A 154 6.12 -21.88 -15.24
C TYR A 154 4.90 -21.71 -14.34
N MET A 155 3.78 -22.34 -14.67
CA MET A 155 2.58 -22.31 -13.83
C MET A 155 2.82 -23.00 -12.49
N GLU A 156 3.47 -24.17 -12.48
CA GLU A 156 3.80 -24.89 -11.25
C GLU A 156 4.68 -24.04 -10.32
N LYS A 157 5.75 -23.44 -10.86
CA LYS A 157 6.62 -22.55 -10.09
C LYS A 157 5.91 -21.28 -9.64
N ALA A 158 5.09 -20.67 -10.49
CA ALA A 158 4.31 -19.48 -10.15
C ALA A 158 3.38 -19.76 -8.96
N GLN A 159 2.65 -20.89 -9.00
CA GLN A 159 1.77 -21.30 -7.92
C GLN A 159 2.55 -21.61 -6.63
N TYR A 160 3.67 -22.33 -6.73
CA TYR A 160 4.54 -22.60 -5.58
C TYR A 160 4.96 -21.30 -4.87
N PHE A 161 5.47 -20.32 -5.60
CA PHE A 161 5.87 -19.04 -5.00
C PHE A 161 4.68 -18.25 -4.45
N TYR A 162 3.52 -18.34 -5.10
CA TYR A 162 2.31 -17.70 -4.63
C TYR A 162 1.88 -18.28 -3.27
N ASP A 163 1.88 -19.62 -3.14
CA ASP A 163 1.49 -20.32 -1.92
C ASP A 163 2.45 -20.05 -0.75
N GLU A 164 3.75 -19.87 -1.05
CA GLU A 164 4.77 -19.46 -0.06
C GLU A 164 4.72 -17.96 0.29
N GLY A 165 3.83 -17.18 -0.33
CA GLY A 165 3.71 -15.74 -0.14
C GLY A 165 4.82 -14.91 -0.83
N ASP A 166 5.65 -15.53 -1.66
CA ASP A 166 6.64 -14.85 -2.50
C ASP A 166 6.02 -14.39 -3.83
N TYR A 167 5.10 -13.45 -3.70
CA TYR A 167 4.33 -12.93 -4.83
C TYR A 167 5.19 -12.26 -5.91
N ARG A 168 6.42 -11.80 -5.57
CA ARG A 168 7.34 -11.23 -6.56
C ARG A 168 7.85 -12.30 -7.51
N ASN A 169 8.30 -13.44 -6.99
CA ASN A 169 8.70 -14.55 -7.83
C ASN A 169 7.49 -15.15 -8.56
N ALA A 170 6.32 -15.23 -7.92
CA ALA A 170 5.09 -15.64 -8.60
C ALA A 170 4.81 -14.80 -9.87
N VAL A 171 4.87 -13.46 -9.76
CA VAL A 171 4.73 -12.54 -10.91
C VAL A 171 5.72 -12.87 -12.04
N ILE A 172 6.99 -13.10 -11.71
CA ILE A 172 8.04 -13.42 -12.69
C ILE A 172 7.68 -14.68 -13.47
N PHE A 173 7.26 -15.74 -12.78
CA PHE A 173 6.91 -17.00 -13.43
C PHE A 173 5.60 -16.93 -14.22
N TYR A 174 4.58 -16.20 -13.74
CA TYR A 174 3.37 -15.93 -14.51
C TYR A 174 3.66 -15.16 -15.81
N ASN A 175 4.54 -14.16 -15.78
CA ASN A 175 4.99 -13.48 -17.01
C ASN A 175 5.66 -14.44 -17.99
N GLY A 176 6.48 -15.37 -17.49
CA GLY A 176 7.07 -16.44 -18.28
C GLY A 176 6.01 -17.29 -18.98
N ALA A 177 4.99 -17.74 -18.23
CA ALA A 177 3.87 -18.52 -18.78
C ALA A 177 3.10 -17.74 -19.85
N LEU A 178 2.85 -16.45 -19.65
CA LEU A 178 2.15 -15.59 -20.62
C LEU A 178 2.89 -15.42 -21.96
N LYS A 179 4.21 -15.64 -22.01
CA LYS A 179 4.97 -15.63 -23.29
C LYS A 179 4.71 -16.88 -24.14
N LEU A 180 4.15 -17.95 -23.58
CA LEU A 180 3.98 -19.26 -24.22
C LEU A 180 2.55 -19.56 -24.70
N ASP A 181 1.78 -18.51 -25.03
CA ASP A 181 0.50 -18.60 -25.78
C ASP A 181 -0.74 -19.11 -25.00
N ARG A 182 -0.67 -19.14 -23.66
CA ARG A 182 -1.83 -19.39 -22.77
C ARG A 182 -2.01 -18.26 -21.77
N THR A 183 -3.13 -17.54 -21.87
CA THR A 183 -3.27 -16.23 -21.23
C THR A 183 -4.22 -16.17 -20.04
N TYR A 184 -5.18 -17.08 -19.93
CA TYR A 184 -6.23 -16.95 -18.92
C TYR A 184 -5.71 -17.27 -17.52
N ASP A 185 -5.36 -18.53 -17.22
CA ASP A 185 -4.94 -18.93 -15.86
C ASP A 185 -3.70 -18.17 -15.42
N ALA A 186 -2.70 -18.05 -16.30
CA ALA A 186 -1.49 -17.28 -16.03
C ALA A 186 -1.81 -15.78 -15.81
N GLY A 187 -2.76 -15.22 -16.55
CA GLY A 187 -3.20 -13.84 -16.38
C GLY A 187 -3.95 -13.62 -15.08
N LEU A 188 -4.85 -14.54 -14.70
CA LEU A 188 -5.59 -14.49 -13.45
C LEU A 188 -4.65 -14.64 -12.25
N GLY A 189 -3.72 -15.60 -12.31
CA GLY A 189 -2.66 -15.77 -11.32
C GLY A 189 -1.78 -14.52 -11.20
N LEU A 190 -1.41 -13.91 -12.33
CA LEU A 190 -0.66 -12.65 -12.34
C LEU A 190 -1.44 -11.50 -11.68
N ALA A 191 -2.73 -11.35 -11.99
CA ALA A 191 -3.59 -10.33 -11.41
C ALA A 191 -3.72 -10.49 -9.88
N ASN A 192 -3.89 -11.71 -9.42
CA ASN A 192 -3.90 -12.06 -7.99
C ASN A 192 -2.55 -11.76 -7.32
N ALA A 193 -1.43 -12.11 -7.96
CA ALA A 193 -0.11 -11.83 -7.40
C ALA A 193 0.14 -10.31 -7.29
N TYR A 194 -0.29 -9.51 -8.28
CA TYR A 194 -0.25 -8.05 -8.18
C TYR A 194 -1.19 -7.51 -7.09
N TYR A 195 -2.35 -8.12 -6.89
CA TYR A 195 -3.26 -7.76 -5.80
C TYR A 195 -2.60 -7.97 -4.43
N GLN A 196 -2.00 -9.14 -4.19
CA GLN A 196 -1.29 -9.44 -2.94
C GLN A 196 -0.10 -8.50 -2.69
N LEU A 197 0.48 -7.97 -3.77
CA LEU A 197 1.53 -6.94 -3.72
C LEU A 197 0.99 -5.51 -3.51
N ASN A 198 -0.32 -5.35 -3.26
CA ASN A 198 -1.05 -4.07 -3.20
C ASN A 198 -0.89 -3.21 -4.46
N ALA A 199 -0.57 -3.83 -5.60
CA ALA A 199 -0.46 -3.18 -6.89
C ALA A 199 -1.81 -3.18 -7.61
N PHE A 200 -2.84 -2.67 -6.93
CA PHE A 200 -4.24 -2.73 -7.35
C PHE A 200 -4.48 -2.22 -8.78
N ARG A 201 -3.80 -1.14 -9.19
CA ARG A 201 -3.91 -0.61 -10.55
C ARG A 201 -3.37 -1.58 -11.62
N SER A 202 -2.31 -2.33 -11.30
CA SER A 202 -1.77 -3.35 -12.22
C SER A 202 -2.68 -4.57 -12.26
N SER A 203 -3.14 -5.03 -11.09
CA SER A 203 -4.12 -6.12 -10.98
C SER A 203 -5.37 -5.80 -11.81
N LEU A 204 -6.01 -4.65 -11.57
CA LEU A 204 -7.22 -4.22 -12.29
C LEU A 204 -6.99 -4.14 -13.80
N SER A 205 -5.87 -3.58 -14.25
CA SER A 205 -5.56 -3.50 -15.68
C SER A 205 -5.45 -4.86 -16.36
N ILE A 206 -4.95 -5.88 -15.65
CA ILE A 206 -4.86 -7.25 -16.17
C ILE A 206 -6.24 -7.88 -16.20
N VAL A 207 -7.01 -7.73 -15.11
CA VAL A 207 -8.38 -8.23 -15.00
C VAL A 207 -9.26 -7.66 -16.11
N GLU A 208 -9.21 -6.35 -16.36
CA GLU A 208 -9.95 -5.69 -17.45
C GLU A 208 -9.59 -6.29 -18.81
N ASN A 209 -8.31 -6.59 -19.05
CA ASN A 209 -7.89 -7.24 -20.30
C ASN A 209 -8.38 -8.69 -20.41
N LEU A 210 -8.45 -9.42 -19.30
CA LEU A 210 -9.00 -10.77 -19.27
C LEU A 210 -10.51 -10.76 -19.53
N ILE A 211 -11.25 -9.82 -18.93
CA ILE A 211 -12.68 -9.61 -19.18
C ILE A 211 -12.93 -9.31 -20.66
N GLU A 212 -12.13 -8.42 -21.27
CA GLU A 212 -12.26 -8.06 -22.68
C GLU A 212 -12.06 -9.28 -23.61
N LYS A 213 -11.12 -10.17 -23.28
CA LYS A 213 -10.75 -11.31 -24.13
C LYS A 213 -11.62 -12.55 -23.91
N HIS A 214 -12.02 -12.81 -22.66
CA HIS A 214 -12.61 -14.09 -22.24
C HIS A 214 -14.02 -13.94 -21.68
N GLY A 215 -14.51 -12.71 -21.53
CA GLY A 215 -15.81 -12.41 -20.95
C GLY A 215 -15.78 -12.28 -19.42
N GLU A 216 -16.92 -11.91 -18.87
CA GLU A 216 -17.12 -11.70 -17.43
C GLU A 216 -17.34 -13.03 -16.72
N ASN A 217 -16.72 -13.19 -15.55
CA ASN A 217 -17.01 -14.25 -14.60
C ASN A 217 -16.83 -13.72 -13.17
N ILE A 218 -17.28 -14.51 -12.20
CA ILE A 218 -17.33 -14.08 -10.80
C ILE A 218 -15.94 -13.71 -10.27
N ASP A 219 -14.91 -14.52 -10.51
CA ASP A 219 -13.55 -14.30 -10.01
C ASP A 219 -12.94 -13.00 -10.55
N LEU A 220 -13.12 -12.72 -11.85
CA LEU A 220 -12.62 -11.50 -12.46
C LEU A 220 -13.35 -10.26 -11.96
N ILE A 221 -14.68 -10.33 -11.84
CA ILE A 221 -15.48 -9.18 -11.41
C ILE A 221 -15.24 -8.89 -9.93
N GLU A 222 -15.12 -9.91 -9.09
CA GLU A 222 -14.76 -9.78 -7.68
C GLU A 222 -13.39 -9.11 -7.52
N LEU A 223 -12.37 -9.59 -8.22
CA LEU A 223 -11.04 -9.00 -8.16
C LEU A 223 -11.02 -7.55 -8.70
N ALA A 224 -11.78 -7.27 -9.76
CA ALA A 224 -11.93 -5.91 -10.29
C ALA A 224 -12.61 -4.97 -9.29
N PHE A 225 -13.64 -5.46 -8.61
CA PHE A 225 -14.38 -4.72 -7.60
C PHE A 225 -13.48 -4.37 -6.42
N ILE A 226 -12.87 -5.37 -5.78
CA ILE A 226 -12.01 -5.17 -4.61
C ILE A 226 -10.82 -4.26 -4.96
N ALA A 227 -10.14 -4.48 -6.09
CA ALA A 227 -9.04 -3.61 -6.51
C ALA A 227 -9.49 -2.16 -6.75
N SER A 228 -10.67 -1.95 -7.34
CA SER A 228 -11.23 -0.60 -7.56
C SER A 228 -11.57 0.09 -6.25
N GLU A 229 -12.02 -0.66 -5.25
CA GLU A 229 -12.39 -0.13 -3.95
C GLU A 229 -11.19 0.28 -3.11
N PHE A 230 -10.13 -0.53 -3.07
CA PHE A 230 -8.85 -0.15 -2.46
C PHE A 230 -8.22 1.08 -3.11
N MET A 231 -8.52 1.31 -4.40
CA MET A 231 -8.12 2.53 -5.11
C MET A 231 -9.10 3.68 -4.94
N MET A 232 -10.25 3.45 -4.32
CA MET A 232 -11.35 4.41 -4.18
C MET A 232 -11.80 4.98 -5.54
N ASP A 233 -11.88 4.11 -6.54
CA ASP A 233 -12.31 4.47 -7.89
C ASP A 233 -13.84 4.66 -7.91
N LYS A 234 -14.25 5.93 -8.01
CA LYS A 234 -15.66 6.36 -7.94
C LYS A 234 -16.52 5.86 -9.10
N GLU A 235 -15.90 5.48 -10.21
CA GLU A 235 -16.62 4.99 -11.38
C GLU A 235 -16.60 3.46 -11.42
N LYS A 236 -15.43 2.86 -11.17
CA LYS A 236 -15.25 1.41 -11.33
C LYS A 236 -15.75 0.59 -10.15
N ALA A 237 -15.55 1.03 -8.91
CA ALA A 237 -15.98 0.24 -7.75
C ALA A 237 -17.51 -0.02 -7.78
N PRO A 238 -18.38 1.00 -8.00
CA PRO A 238 -19.81 0.75 -8.11
C PRO A 238 -20.21 -0.08 -9.34
N LEU A 239 -19.53 0.14 -10.48
CA LEU A 239 -19.76 -0.64 -11.69
C LEU A 239 -19.54 -2.13 -11.44
N TYR A 240 -18.42 -2.51 -10.84
CA TYR A 240 -18.09 -3.91 -10.59
C TYR A 240 -18.91 -4.51 -9.45
N PHE A 241 -19.29 -3.73 -8.43
CA PHE A 241 -20.21 -4.18 -7.40
C PHE A 241 -21.57 -4.62 -7.98
N ARG A 242 -22.12 -3.81 -8.90
CA ARG A 242 -23.37 -4.17 -9.60
C ARG A 242 -23.22 -5.46 -10.39
N LYS A 243 -22.13 -5.58 -11.17
CA LYS A 243 -21.84 -6.79 -11.96
C LYS A 243 -21.68 -8.02 -11.08
N LEU A 244 -21.00 -7.89 -9.94
CA LEU A 244 -20.81 -8.98 -8.99
C LEU A 244 -22.18 -9.46 -8.46
N SER A 245 -23.02 -8.51 -8.05
CA SER A 245 -24.37 -8.78 -7.56
C SER A 245 -25.24 -9.50 -8.61
N GLU A 246 -25.15 -9.09 -9.88
CA GLU A 246 -25.83 -9.75 -11.00
C GLU A 246 -25.34 -11.20 -11.21
N LEU A 247 -24.03 -11.44 -11.16
CA LEU A 247 -23.44 -12.78 -11.30
C LEU A 247 -23.77 -13.71 -10.12
N GLU A 248 -23.93 -13.16 -8.91
CA GLU A 248 -24.37 -13.90 -7.72
C GLU A 248 -25.88 -14.21 -7.70
N GLY A 249 -26.63 -13.76 -8.72
CA GLY A 249 -28.09 -13.89 -8.76
C GLY A 249 -28.83 -12.96 -7.79
N LYS A 250 -28.14 -11.97 -7.23
CA LYS A 250 -28.68 -10.90 -6.38
C LYS A 250 -28.83 -9.62 -7.19
N THR A 251 -29.54 -9.67 -8.33
CA THR A 251 -29.73 -8.49 -9.18
C THR A 251 -30.32 -7.35 -8.36
N LEU A 252 -29.52 -6.31 -8.13
CA LEU A 252 -29.95 -5.11 -7.44
C LEU A 252 -30.96 -4.39 -8.32
N SER A 253 -32.07 -3.97 -7.72
CA SER A 253 -32.93 -2.96 -8.32
C SER A 253 -32.16 -1.65 -8.48
N ASP A 254 -32.61 -0.79 -9.41
CA ASP A 254 -31.98 0.53 -9.56
C ASP A 254 -32.02 1.32 -8.23
N ALA A 255 -33.05 1.14 -7.42
CA ALA A 255 -33.16 1.77 -6.10
C ALA A 255 -32.05 1.31 -5.13
N GLU A 256 -31.83 -0.01 -5.01
CA GLU A 256 -30.76 -0.58 -4.16
C GLU A 256 -29.37 -0.16 -4.65
N TYR A 257 -29.18 -0.09 -5.98
CA TYR A 257 -27.94 0.42 -6.55
C TYR A 257 -27.71 1.91 -6.26
N TYR A 258 -28.76 2.74 -6.32
CA TYR A 258 -28.68 4.15 -5.96
C TYR A 258 -28.43 4.36 -4.46
N GLU A 259 -29.00 3.53 -3.60
CA GLU A 259 -28.70 3.54 -2.16
C GLU A 259 -27.21 3.26 -1.91
N TYR A 260 -26.67 2.20 -2.51
CA TYR A 260 -25.23 1.92 -2.45
C TYR A 260 -24.37 3.08 -3.00
N LEU A 261 -24.75 3.65 -4.16
CA LEU A 261 -24.03 4.80 -4.72
C LEU A 261 -24.06 6.01 -3.78
N ASN A 262 -25.17 6.25 -3.09
CA ASN A 262 -25.29 7.32 -2.11
C ASN A 262 -24.42 7.05 -0.88
N GLU A 263 -24.39 5.81 -0.39
CA GLU A 263 -23.50 5.40 0.70
C GLU A 263 -22.04 5.59 0.31
N ILE A 264 -21.61 5.10 -0.86
CA ILE A 264 -20.25 5.31 -1.37
C ILE A 264 -19.96 6.80 -1.57
N THR A 265 -20.91 7.59 -2.05
CA THR A 265 -20.74 9.04 -2.22
C THR A 265 -20.63 9.75 -0.88
N ASP A 266 -21.43 9.37 0.10
CA ASP A 266 -21.38 9.92 1.45
C ASP A 266 -20.12 9.46 2.19
N LEU A 267 -19.62 8.25 1.93
CA LEU A 267 -18.29 7.81 2.35
C LEU A 267 -17.22 8.70 1.70
N HIS A 268 -17.25 8.88 0.39
CA HIS A 268 -16.33 9.80 -0.28
C HIS A 268 -16.47 11.25 0.17
N LYS A 269 -17.62 11.68 0.68
CA LYS A 269 -17.83 13.03 1.22
C LYS A 269 -17.34 13.16 2.66
N THR A 270 -17.62 12.13 3.47
CA THR A 270 -17.22 12.03 4.89
C THR A 270 -15.71 11.84 5.02
N TYR A 271 -15.16 11.04 4.11
CA TYR A 271 -13.74 10.71 4.04
C TYR A 271 -13.01 11.50 2.95
N GLY A 272 -13.68 12.30 2.13
CA GLY A 272 -13.04 13.13 1.10
C GLY A 272 -12.16 14.23 1.64
N GLN A 273 -12.29 14.60 2.91
CA GLN A 273 -11.29 15.44 3.59
C GLN A 273 -9.97 14.69 3.84
N TYR A 274 -9.99 13.37 3.72
CA TYR A 274 -8.84 12.46 3.80
C TYR A 274 -8.43 11.95 2.43
N LEU A 275 -8.89 12.52 1.31
CA LEU A 275 -8.55 12.08 -0.05
C LEU A 275 -8.20 13.29 -0.91
#